data_AF-A0A935LT57-F1
#
_entry.id   AF-A0A935LT57-F1
#
_cell.length_a   1.000
_cell.length_b   1.000
_cell.length_c   1.000
_cell.angle_alpha   90.00
_cell.angle_beta   90.00
_cell.angle_gamma   90.00
#
_symmetry.space_group_name_H-M   'P 1'
#
loop_
_entity.id
_entity.type
_entity.pdbx_description
1 polymer ?
#
loop_
_entity_poly.entity_id
_entity_poly.type
_entity_poly.pdbx_seq_one_letter_code
_entity_poly.pdbx_strand_id
1 'polypeptide(L)'
;MAKHRYINTHFWKDNYIINLDPTENLCICIFLTNPQTNIAGIYEINLKEIANDTGIIKEIIDTILKRFERDSKLKYFGGYIIIKNHLKHQDFKSPKLQSGIAEIINSLPEEVNRVCIPYIYGMDTLSHLILSNSIKSNLIKSNPNRSEDGFLEERSKENSKQYFDEYFEKWWKFYPRKEGKNQAREFMRNENMSEEDFKKLFQATRNYNETVTDREIKFIKAPINFLPVWKDFLRIIDLRFFDLPALAVLFGGRV
;
A
#
# COMPACT_ATOMS: atom_id res chain seq x y z
N MET A 1 11.62 -27.40 -10.45
CA MET A 1 12.70 -26.92 -9.53
C MET A 1 12.24 -27.12 -8.11
N ALA A 2 13.13 -27.56 -7.21
CA ALA A 2 12.80 -27.68 -5.79
C ALA A 2 12.53 -26.29 -5.18
N LYS A 3 11.44 -26.16 -4.42
CA LYS A 3 11.13 -24.94 -3.66
C LYS A 3 11.67 -25.14 -2.25
N HIS A 4 12.72 -24.40 -1.89
CA HIS A 4 13.21 -24.36 -0.52
C HIS A 4 12.67 -23.10 0.19
N ARG A 5 12.30 -23.27 1.46
CA ARG A 5 11.88 -22.21 2.36
C ARG A 5 12.77 -22.25 3.58
N TYR A 6 13.49 -21.15 3.81
CA TYR A 6 14.36 -21.02 4.98
C TYR A 6 13.66 -20.15 6.01
N ILE A 7 13.57 -20.64 7.25
CA ILE A 7 13.19 -19.83 8.40
C ILE A 7 14.47 -19.42 9.12
N ASN A 8 14.65 -18.12 9.35
CA ASN A 8 15.75 -17.62 10.14
C ASN A 8 15.64 -18.17 11.58
N THR A 9 16.70 -18.71 12.17
CA THR A 9 16.67 -19.27 13.53
C THR A 9 16.27 -18.24 14.59
N HIS A 10 16.47 -16.94 14.32
CA HIS A 10 15.99 -15.85 15.19
C HIS A 10 14.46 -15.79 15.29
N PHE A 11 13.72 -16.42 14.38
CA PHE A 11 12.27 -16.58 14.42
C PHE A 11 11.80 -17.12 15.78
N TRP A 12 12.49 -18.12 16.31
CA TRP A 12 12.16 -18.76 17.59
C TRP A 12 12.44 -17.88 18.81
N LYS A 13 13.16 -16.76 18.63
CA LYS A 13 13.45 -15.78 19.68
C LYS A 13 12.52 -14.58 19.65
N ASP A 14 11.63 -14.48 18.66
CA ASP A 14 10.68 -13.39 18.56
C ASP A 14 9.66 -13.47 19.70
N ASN A 15 9.48 -12.37 20.43
CA ASN A 15 8.58 -12.31 21.59
C ASN A 15 7.14 -12.70 21.25
N TYR A 16 6.69 -12.46 20.01
CA TYR A 16 5.36 -12.91 19.60
C TYR A 16 5.30 -14.44 19.53
N ILE A 17 6.28 -15.06 18.87
CA ILE A 17 6.36 -16.52 18.67
C ILE A 17 6.49 -17.27 19.99
N ILE A 18 7.26 -16.73 20.94
CA ILE A 18 7.43 -17.31 22.28
C ILE A 18 6.09 -17.35 23.05
N ASN A 19 5.20 -16.38 22.82
CA ASN A 19 3.91 -16.26 23.50
C ASN A 19 2.76 -16.97 22.78
N LEU A 20 3.03 -17.75 21.73
CA LEU A 20 2.03 -18.55 21.03
C LEU A 20 1.85 -19.91 21.70
N ASP A 21 0.61 -20.37 21.75
CA ASP A 21 0.31 -21.74 22.16
C ASP A 21 0.90 -22.75 21.15
N PRO A 22 1.17 -24.01 21.54
CA PRO A 22 1.75 -25.01 20.64
C PRO A 22 1.00 -25.17 19.32
N THR A 23 -0.34 -25.14 19.36
CA THR A 23 -1.21 -25.22 18.19
C THR A 23 -1.04 -24.01 17.26
N GLU A 24 -0.91 -22.82 17.82
CA GLU A 24 -0.72 -21.58 17.07
C GLU A 24 0.68 -21.51 16.46
N ASN A 25 1.68 -21.97 17.22
CA ASN A 25 3.05 -22.14 16.76
C ASN A 25 3.14 -23.13 15.58
N LEU A 26 2.37 -24.22 15.62
CA LEU A 26 2.27 -25.13 14.47
C LEU A 26 1.61 -24.44 13.26
N CYS A 27 0.48 -23.76 13.47
CA CYS A 27 -0.24 -23.05 12.41
C CYS A 27 0.64 -22.00 11.72
N ILE A 28 1.34 -21.14 12.47
CA ILE A 28 2.18 -20.09 11.88
C ILE A 28 3.36 -20.69 11.11
N CYS A 29 3.95 -21.80 11.57
CA CYS A 29 4.98 -22.52 10.82
C CYS A 29 4.45 -23.07 9.49
N ILE A 30 3.26 -23.67 9.51
CA ILE A 30 2.61 -24.21 8.30
C ILE A 30 2.24 -23.09 7.32
N PHE A 31 1.70 -21.96 7.81
CA PHE A 31 1.42 -20.82 6.94
C PHE A 31 2.68 -20.17 6.36
N LEU A 32 3.86 -20.35 6.95
CA LEU A 32 5.11 -19.85 6.41
C LEU A 32 5.82 -20.83 5.45
N THR A 33 5.54 -22.14 5.57
CA THR A 33 6.35 -23.18 4.92
C THR A 33 5.59 -24.15 4.03
N ASN A 34 4.26 -24.05 3.92
CA ASN A 34 3.50 -24.95 3.05
C ASN A 34 3.89 -24.82 1.56
N PRO A 35 3.58 -25.83 0.73
CA PRO A 35 3.95 -25.84 -0.69
C PRO A 35 3.33 -24.72 -1.54
N GLN A 36 2.16 -24.20 -1.13
CA GLN A 36 1.48 -23.08 -1.81
C GLN A 36 2.17 -21.73 -1.54
N THR A 37 2.92 -21.62 -0.44
CA THR A 37 3.65 -20.40 -0.08
C THR A 37 4.60 -20.00 -1.21
N ASN A 38 4.47 -18.75 -1.67
CA ASN A 38 5.30 -18.16 -2.70
C ASN A 38 6.16 -17.01 -2.15
N ILE A 39 7.01 -16.44 -3.00
CA ILE A 39 7.97 -15.40 -2.61
C ILE A 39 7.24 -14.10 -2.17
N ALA A 40 6.02 -13.86 -2.66
CA ALA A 40 5.23 -12.70 -2.27
C ALA A 40 4.59 -12.84 -0.87
N GLY A 41 4.46 -14.07 -0.36
CA GLY A 41 3.72 -14.35 0.88
C GLY A 41 2.21 -14.20 0.72
N ILE A 42 1.70 -14.33 -0.52
CA ILE A 42 0.27 -14.23 -0.85
C ILE A 42 -0.11 -15.44 -1.69
N TYR A 43 -0.93 -16.33 -1.16
CA TYR A 43 -1.26 -17.56 -1.87
C TYR A 43 -2.63 -18.07 -1.47
N GLU A 44 -3.28 -18.75 -2.40
CA GLU A 44 -4.55 -19.42 -2.17
C GLU A 44 -4.32 -20.70 -1.39
N ILE A 45 -5.18 -20.96 -0.40
CA ILE A 45 -5.14 -22.20 0.37
C ILE A 45 -6.52 -22.58 0.89
N ASN A 46 -6.80 -23.88 0.84
CA ASN A 46 -7.99 -24.43 1.43
C ASN A 46 -7.70 -24.79 2.90
N LEU A 47 -8.43 -24.20 3.85
CA LEU A 47 -8.22 -24.51 5.27
C LEU A 47 -8.47 -25.98 5.63
N LYS A 48 -9.21 -26.73 4.79
CA LYS A 48 -9.35 -28.18 4.95
C LYS A 48 -8.03 -28.92 4.73
N GLU A 49 -7.18 -28.44 3.83
CA GLU A 49 -5.85 -29.03 3.62
C GLU A 49 -5.00 -28.84 4.87
N ILE A 50 -4.99 -27.64 5.44
CA ILE A 50 -4.29 -27.36 6.71
C ILE A 50 -4.85 -28.20 7.85
N ALA A 51 -6.17 -28.37 7.94
CA ALA A 51 -6.79 -29.21 8.94
C ALA A 51 -6.34 -30.67 8.83
N ASN A 52 -6.26 -31.19 7.60
CA ASN A 52 -5.80 -32.56 7.34
C ASN A 52 -4.29 -32.72 7.65
N ASP A 53 -3.47 -31.75 7.26
CA ASP A 53 -2.01 -31.80 7.45
C ASP A 53 -1.61 -31.69 8.94
N THR A 54 -2.37 -30.93 9.72
CA THR A 54 -2.05 -30.64 11.13
C THR A 54 -2.86 -31.46 12.13
N GLY A 55 -3.96 -32.07 11.70
CA GLY A 55 -4.94 -32.70 12.60
C GLY A 55 -5.77 -31.70 13.43
N ILE A 56 -5.64 -30.40 13.16
CA ILE A 56 -6.38 -29.35 13.86
C ILE A 56 -7.72 -29.15 13.16
N ILE A 57 -8.82 -29.16 13.93
CA ILE A 57 -10.14 -28.88 13.37
C ILE A 57 -10.24 -27.46 12.80
N LYS A 58 -11.02 -27.29 11.74
CA LYS A 58 -11.12 -26.04 10.99
C LYS A 58 -11.56 -24.87 11.87
N GLU A 59 -12.43 -25.09 12.83
CA GLU A 59 -12.96 -24.07 13.75
C GLU A 59 -11.86 -23.45 14.63
N ILE A 60 -10.88 -24.27 15.03
CA ILE A 60 -9.71 -23.80 15.78
C ILE A 60 -8.81 -22.99 14.84
N ILE A 61 -8.55 -23.48 13.62
CA ILE A 61 -7.76 -22.75 12.60
C ILE A 61 -8.39 -21.38 12.32
N ASP A 62 -9.71 -21.30 12.14
CA ASP A 62 -10.44 -20.04 11.93
C ASP A 62 -10.26 -19.07 13.11
N THR A 63 -10.23 -19.58 14.35
CA THR A 63 -10.00 -18.77 15.55
C THR A 63 -8.56 -18.25 15.62
N ILE A 64 -7.59 -19.10 15.30
CA ILE A 64 -6.16 -18.75 15.24
C ILE A 64 -5.92 -17.68 14.16
N LEU A 65 -6.54 -17.83 12.98
CA LEU A 65 -6.46 -16.86 11.89
C LEU A 65 -7.00 -15.48 12.31
N LYS A 66 -8.15 -15.43 13.01
CA LYS A 66 -8.69 -14.18 13.55
C LYS A 66 -7.76 -13.51 14.56
N ARG A 67 -7.10 -14.31 15.42
CA ARG A 67 -6.08 -13.79 16.34
C ARG A 67 -4.88 -13.23 15.58
N PHE A 68 -4.35 -13.96 14.60
CA PHE A 68 -3.23 -13.50 13.78
C PHE A 68 -3.56 -12.25 12.97
N GLU A 69 -4.80 -12.09 12.52
CA GLU A 69 -5.27 -10.89 11.83
C GLU A 69 -5.34 -9.70 12.80
N ARG A 70 -5.91 -9.90 13.99
CA ARG A 70 -5.94 -8.87 15.05
C ARG A 70 -4.53 -8.41 15.43
N ASP A 71 -3.60 -9.35 15.55
CA ASP A 71 -2.20 -9.08 15.90
C ASP A 71 -1.38 -8.58 14.70
N SER A 72 -2.03 -8.39 13.54
CA SER A 72 -1.42 -7.92 12.30
C SER A 72 -0.22 -8.76 11.85
N LYS A 73 -0.30 -10.09 11.95
CA LYS A 73 0.74 -11.02 11.49
C LYS A 73 0.38 -11.66 10.16
N LEU A 74 -0.86 -12.10 10.03
CA LEU A 74 -1.38 -12.80 8.87
C LEU A 74 -2.85 -12.47 8.68
N LYS A 75 -3.31 -12.34 7.44
CA LYS A 75 -4.72 -12.14 7.12
C LYS A 75 -5.21 -13.26 6.19
N TYR A 76 -6.39 -13.79 6.48
CA TYR A 76 -7.10 -14.71 5.58
C TYR A 76 -8.26 -13.99 4.91
N PHE A 77 -8.27 -13.91 3.59
CA PHE A 77 -9.31 -13.21 2.84
C PHE A 77 -9.57 -13.88 1.50
N GLY A 78 -10.85 -14.22 1.22
CA GLY A 78 -11.27 -14.76 -0.08
C GLY A 78 -10.56 -16.07 -0.48
N GLY A 79 -10.16 -16.90 0.48
CA GLY A 79 -9.37 -18.12 0.21
C GLY A 79 -7.86 -17.91 0.19
N TYR A 80 -7.38 -16.68 0.35
CA TYR A 80 -5.96 -16.34 0.32
C TYR A 80 -5.41 -16.07 1.71
N ILE A 81 -4.21 -16.58 1.96
CA ILE A 81 -3.35 -16.17 3.07
C ILE A 81 -2.47 -15.02 2.61
N ILE A 82 -2.42 -13.96 3.41
CA ILE A 82 -1.59 -12.78 3.19
C ILE A 82 -0.70 -12.60 4.43
N ILE A 83 0.60 -12.81 4.27
CA ILE A 83 1.57 -12.73 5.38
C ILE A 83 2.16 -11.32 5.45
N LYS A 84 2.02 -10.66 6.59
CA LYS A 84 2.60 -9.32 6.78
C LYS A 84 4.12 -9.40 6.84
N ASN A 85 4.79 -8.41 6.27
CA ASN A 85 6.26 -8.29 6.28
C ASN A 85 7.00 -9.49 5.67
N HIS A 86 6.33 -10.40 4.95
CA HIS A 86 6.98 -11.58 4.36
C HIS A 86 8.20 -11.20 3.51
N LEU A 87 8.05 -10.15 2.69
CA LEU A 87 9.10 -9.61 1.84
C LEU A 87 10.28 -9.00 2.59
N LYS A 88 10.11 -8.49 3.82
CA LYS A 88 11.22 -7.92 4.61
C LYS A 88 12.25 -8.98 5.01
N HIS A 89 11.82 -10.24 5.06
CA HIS A 89 12.66 -11.37 5.44
C HIS A 89 13.16 -12.16 4.22
N GLN A 90 12.87 -11.70 3.00
CA GLN A 90 13.39 -12.26 1.75
C GLN A 90 14.50 -11.37 1.20
N ASP A 91 15.54 -11.94 0.59
CA ASP A 91 16.54 -11.17 -0.14
C ASP A 91 16.02 -10.81 -1.55
N PHE A 92 15.13 -9.81 -1.61
CA PHE A 92 14.46 -9.38 -2.86
C PHE A 92 15.30 -8.42 -3.71
N LYS A 93 16.61 -8.29 -3.44
CA LYS A 93 17.51 -7.44 -4.24
C LYS A 93 17.68 -7.94 -5.68
N SER A 94 17.41 -9.21 -5.94
CA SER A 94 17.50 -9.79 -7.27
C SER A 94 16.37 -9.28 -8.19
N PRO A 95 16.69 -8.72 -9.37
CA PRO A 95 15.70 -8.29 -10.35
C PRO A 95 14.73 -9.40 -10.78
N LYS A 96 15.19 -10.67 -10.79
CA LYS A 96 14.34 -11.83 -11.12
C LYS A 96 13.29 -12.09 -10.06
N LEU A 97 13.65 -11.95 -8.78
CA LEU A 97 12.71 -12.13 -7.67
C LEU A 97 11.67 -11.01 -7.66
N GLN A 98 12.09 -9.77 -7.92
CA GLN A 98 11.16 -8.64 -8.06
C GLN A 98 10.15 -8.86 -9.19
N SER A 99 10.61 -9.32 -10.35
CA SER A 99 9.72 -9.66 -11.46
C SER A 99 8.75 -10.80 -11.09
N GLY A 100 9.21 -11.83 -10.38
CA GLY A 100 8.34 -12.92 -9.93
C GLY A 100 7.30 -12.48 -8.89
N ILE A 101 7.65 -11.58 -7.97
CA ILE A 101 6.71 -10.98 -7.01
C ILE A 101 5.66 -10.15 -7.77
N ALA A 102 6.09 -9.35 -8.75
CA ALA A 102 5.20 -8.54 -9.57
C ALA A 102 4.18 -9.39 -10.33
N GLU A 103 4.62 -10.49 -10.92
CA GLU A 103 3.76 -11.43 -11.65
C GLU A 103 2.71 -12.07 -10.73
N ILE A 104 3.12 -12.47 -9.52
CA ILE A 104 2.20 -12.98 -8.51
C ILE A 104 1.16 -11.91 -8.17
N ILE A 105 1.57 -10.68 -7.84
CA ILE A 105 0.62 -9.61 -7.47
C ILE A 105 -0.35 -9.28 -8.61
N ASN A 106 0.13 -9.24 -9.84
CA ASN A 106 -0.70 -8.94 -11.02
C ASN A 106 -1.68 -10.07 -11.38
N SER A 107 -1.41 -11.31 -10.95
CA SER A 107 -2.30 -12.45 -11.16
C SER A 107 -3.35 -12.62 -10.05
N LEU A 108 -3.28 -11.83 -8.97
CA LEU A 108 -4.27 -11.90 -7.89
C LEU A 108 -5.62 -11.31 -8.31
N PRO A 109 -6.74 -11.86 -7.80
CA PRO A 109 -8.05 -11.23 -7.93
C PRO A 109 -8.04 -9.81 -7.38
N GLU A 110 -8.78 -8.89 -8.03
CA GLU A 110 -8.80 -7.47 -7.64
C GLU A 110 -9.17 -7.27 -6.17
N GLU A 111 -10.11 -8.06 -5.65
CA GLU A 111 -10.56 -7.97 -4.25
C GLU A 111 -9.44 -8.28 -3.26
N VAL A 112 -8.65 -9.32 -3.56
CA VAL A 112 -7.49 -9.71 -2.76
C VAL A 112 -6.39 -8.67 -2.88
N ASN A 113 -6.16 -8.14 -4.08
CA ASN A 113 -5.14 -7.14 -4.34
C ASN A 113 -5.41 -5.84 -3.54
N ARG A 114 -6.68 -5.38 -3.52
CA ARG A 114 -7.12 -4.22 -2.72
C ARG A 114 -6.83 -4.37 -1.22
N VAL A 115 -7.00 -5.57 -0.68
CA VAL A 115 -6.74 -5.88 0.73
C VAL A 115 -5.25 -6.07 1.01
N CYS A 116 -4.54 -6.68 0.06
CA CYS A 116 -3.16 -7.09 0.21
C CYS A 116 -2.17 -5.92 0.20
N ILE A 117 -2.33 -4.98 -0.74
CA ILE A 117 -1.45 -3.82 -0.90
C ILE A 117 -1.26 -3.04 0.41
N PRO A 118 -2.31 -2.59 1.13
CA PRO A 118 -2.14 -1.84 2.38
C PRO A 118 -1.63 -2.71 3.53
N TYR A 119 -1.85 -4.04 3.47
CA TYR A 119 -1.47 -4.97 4.52
C TYR A 119 0.03 -5.33 4.47
N ILE A 120 0.58 -5.55 3.27
CA ILE A 120 1.99 -5.91 3.06
C ILE A 120 2.89 -4.69 3.12
N TYR A 121 2.49 -3.62 2.45
CA TYR A 121 3.23 -2.39 2.35
C TYR A 121 2.54 -1.38 3.26
N GLY A 122 3.01 -1.28 4.51
CA GLY A 122 2.71 -0.07 5.29
C GLY A 122 3.04 1.16 4.43
N MET A 123 2.24 2.23 4.56
CA MET A 123 2.19 3.36 3.59
C MET A 123 3.56 3.87 3.11
N ASP A 124 4.61 3.74 3.92
CA ASP A 124 5.97 4.21 3.63
C ASP A 124 6.76 3.34 2.61
N THR A 125 6.33 2.12 2.27
CA THR A 125 7.11 1.18 1.40
C THR A 125 6.57 1.08 -0.04
N LEU A 126 5.38 1.64 -0.30
CA LEU A 126 4.63 1.51 -1.55
C LEU A 126 5.28 2.21 -2.76
N SER A 127 6.17 3.17 -2.51
CA SER A 127 6.75 4.05 -3.54
C SER A 127 7.79 3.38 -4.44
N HIS A 128 8.52 2.35 -3.96
CA HIS A 128 9.64 1.78 -4.73
C HIS A 128 9.26 0.61 -5.66
N LEU A 129 8.26 -0.21 -5.32
CA LEU A 129 7.94 -1.44 -6.06
C LEU A 129 6.91 -1.23 -7.19
N ILE A 130 6.00 -0.27 -7.04
CA ILE A 130 5.00 0.03 -8.09
C ILE A 130 5.65 0.80 -9.26
N LEU A 131 6.60 1.69 -8.96
CA LEU A 131 7.33 2.45 -9.98
C LEU A 131 8.14 1.54 -10.92
N SER A 132 8.79 0.49 -10.40
CA SER A 132 9.63 -0.40 -11.23
C SER A 132 8.83 -1.27 -12.21
N ASN A 133 7.57 -1.60 -11.86
CA ASN A 133 6.76 -2.52 -12.65
C ASN A 133 6.02 -1.82 -13.80
N SER A 134 5.57 -0.58 -13.60
CA SER A 134 5.04 0.27 -14.67
C SER A 134 6.12 0.60 -15.72
N ILE A 135 7.37 0.78 -15.27
CA ILE A 135 8.49 1.08 -16.17
C ILE A 135 8.93 -0.18 -16.95
N LYS A 136 8.98 -1.37 -16.34
CA LYS A 136 9.42 -2.61 -17.02
C LYS A 136 8.40 -3.18 -18.02
N SER A 137 7.10 -3.10 -17.74
CA SER A 137 6.07 -3.62 -18.66
C SER A 137 6.05 -2.86 -19.99
N ASN A 138 6.47 -1.59 -19.97
CA ASN A 138 6.59 -0.73 -21.16
C ASN A 138 7.91 -0.93 -21.93
N LEU A 139 8.88 -1.68 -21.41
CA LEU A 139 10.21 -1.86 -22.01
C LEU A 139 10.42 -3.22 -22.71
N ILE A 140 9.45 -4.14 -22.70
CA ILE A 140 9.62 -5.51 -23.22
C ILE A 140 8.96 -5.75 -24.60
N LYS A 141 8.33 -4.73 -25.21
CA LYS A 141 7.91 -4.85 -26.61
C LYS A 141 8.79 -3.99 -27.51
N SER A 142 9.62 -4.71 -28.28
CA SER A 142 10.22 -4.40 -29.58
C SER A 142 11.75 -4.38 -29.59
N ASN A 143 12.35 -5.40 -30.21
CA ASN A 143 13.67 -5.29 -30.84
C ASN A 143 13.45 -4.90 -32.32
N PRO A 144 14.43 -4.34 -33.03
CA PRO A 144 14.34 -2.96 -33.48
C PRO A 144 14.33 -2.89 -35.02
N ASN A 145 13.62 -1.92 -35.59
CA ASN A 145 14.08 -1.29 -36.82
C ASN A 145 13.30 0.00 -37.11
N ARG A 146 14.03 1.11 -36.95
CA ARG A 146 14.06 2.37 -37.72
C ARG A 146 12.74 3.13 -37.97
N SER A 147 12.81 4.42 -37.58
CA SER A 147 12.04 5.58 -38.08
C SER A 147 10.63 5.85 -37.53
N GLU A 148 10.39 5.68 -36.22
CA GLU A 148 9.16 6.17 -35.54
C GLU A 148 9.39 7.05 -34.30
N ASP A 149 10.64 7.18 -33.83
CA ASP A 149 10.95 7.81 -32.54
C ASP A 149 10.50 9.28 -32.42
N GLY A 150 10.61 10.08 -33.48
CA GLY A 150 10.24 11.50 -33.43
C GLY A 150 8.73 11.75 -33.26
N PHE A 151 7.88 10.91 -33.85
CA PHE A 151 6.42 11.10 -33.87
C PHE A 151 5.75 10.57 -32.59
N LEU A 152 6.32 9.52 -32.00
CA LEU A 152 5.87 8.96 -30.71
C LEU A 152 6.26 9.86 -29.53
N GLU A 153 7.40 10.52 -29.60
CA GLU A 153 7.87 11.45 -28.57
C GLU A 153 7.05 12.74 -28.51
N GLU A 154 6.65 13.28 -29.67
CA GLU A 154 5.72 14.42 -29.74
C GLU A 154 4.34 14.04 -29.19
N ARG A 155 3.78 12.90 -29.61
CA ARG A 155 2.45 12.45 -29.19
C ARG A 155 2.37 12.10 -27.70
N SER A 156 3.45 11.60 -27.10
CA SER A 156 3.54 11.33 -25.66
C SER A 156 3.75 12.60 -24.82
N LYS A 157 4.51 13.58 -25.32
CA LYS A 157 4.62 14.92 -24.73
C LYS A 157 3.30 15.69 -24.82
N GLU A 158 2.55 15.54 -25.91
CA GLU A 158 1.23 16.13 -26.11
C GLU A 158 0.19 15.53 -25.13
N ASN A 159 0.14 14.20 -25.03
CA ASN A 159 -0.77 13.48 -24.12
C ASN A 159 -0.48 13.77 -22.64
N SER A 160 0.79 13.85 -22.23
CA SER A 160 1.18 14.18 -20.85
C SER A 160 0.87 15.64 -20.48
N LYS A 161 1.04 16.56 -21.44
CA LYS A 161 0.66 17.97 -21.28
C LYS A 161 -0.86 18.15 -21.19
N GLN A 162 -1.63 17.43 -22.01
CA GLN A 162 -3.09 17.43 -21.99
C GLN A 162 -3.64 16.90 -20.64
N TYR A 163 -3.07 15.81 -20.14
CA TYR A 163 -3.43 15.22 -18.86
C TYR A 163 -3.19 16.19 -17.69
N PHE A 164 -2.01 16.81 -17.63
CA PHE A 164 -1.66 17.75 -16.56
C PHE A 164 -2.64 18.93 -16.49
N ASP A 165 -2.97 19.50 -17.65
CA ASP A 165 -3.85 20.66 -17.73
C ASP A 165 -5.28 20.32 -17.27
N GLU A 166 -5.79 19.13 -17.61
CA GLU A 166 -7.10 18.68 -17.15
C GLU A 166 -7.18 18.54 -15.62
N TYR A 167 -6.19 17.89 -15.01
CA TYR A 167 -6.17 17.65 -13.57
C TYR A 167 -5.88 18.91 -12.76
N PHE A 168 -5.02 19.79 -13.28
CA PHE A 168 -4.78 21.10 -12.70
C PHE A 168 -6.08 21.92 -12.65
N GLU A 169 -6.85 21.99 -13.73
CA GLU A 169 -8.09 22.76 -13.74
C GLU A 169 -9.17 22.15 -12.82
N LYS A 170 -9.24 20.81 -12.73
CA LYS A 170 -10.12 20.14 -11.75
C LYS A 170 -9.74 20.49 -10.31
N TRP A 171 -8.45 20.42 -9.98
CA TRP A 171 -7.97 20.75 -8.63
C TRP A 171 -8.15 22.24 -8.34
N TRP A 172 -7.85 23.09 -9.32
CA TRP A 172 -8.02 24.53 -9.19
C TRP A 172 -9.47 24.89 -8.91
N LYS A 173 -10.45 24.23 -9.54
CA LYS A 173 -11.88 24.41 -9.23
C LYS A 173 -12.24 23.96 -7.81
N PHE A 174 -11.63 22.87 -7.34
CA PHE A 174 -11.87 22.30 -6.02
C PHE A 174 -11.31 23.15 -4.86
N TYR A 175 -10.17 23.81 -5.03
CA TYR A 175 -9.50 24.54 -3.95
C TYR A 175 -10.25 25.83 -3.53
N PRO A 176 -10.57 26.09 -2.24
CA PRO A 176 -11.44 27.20 -1.86
C PRO A 176 -10.91 28.61 -2.20
N ARG A 177 -9.61 28.86 -1.99
CA ARG A 177 -8.98 30.18 -2.20
C ARG A 177 -8.35 30.30 -3.60
N LYS A 178 -8.80 31.27 -4.41
CA LYS A 178 -8.39 31.42 -5.82
C LYS A 178 -7.30 32.48 -6.02
N GLU A 179 -6.13 32.28 -5.43
CA GLU A 179 -5.00 33.21 -5.57
C GLU A 179 -3.76 32.52 -6.16
N GLY A 180 -3.03 33.24 -7.02
CA GLY A 180 -1.74 32.76 -7.56
C GLY A 180 -1.85 31.56 -8.51
N LYS A 181 -2.87 31.52 -9.39
CA LYS A 181 -3.11 30.40 -10.32
C LYS A 181 -1.87 30.01 -11.13
N ASN A 182 -1.18 30.99 -11.71
CA ASN A 182 0.00 30.74 -12.54
C ASN A 182 1.16 30.18 -11.71
N GLN A 183 1.38 30.74 -10.51
CA GLN A 183 2.42 30.27 -9.59
C GLN A 183 2.16 28.83 -9.12
N ALA A 184 0.90 28.51 -8.79
CA ALA A 184 0.50 27.15 -8.43
C ALA A 184 0.70 26.17 -9.60
N ARG A 185 0.39 26.59 -10.83
CA ARG A 185 0.57 25.79 -12.05
C ARG A 185 2.04 25.52 -12.33
N GLU A 186 2.88 26.55 -12.24
CA GLU A 186 4.33 26.42 -12.41
C GLU A 186 4.94 25.52 -11.34
N PHE A 187 4.52 25.66 -10.08
CA PHE A 187 4.96 24.77 -9.00
C PHE A 187 4.66 23.30 -9.32
N MET A 188 3.41 22.98 -9.67
CA MET A 188 3.03 21.61 -10.01
C MET A 188 3.72 21.07 -11.27
N ARG A 189 4.01 21.95 -12.23
CA ARG A 189 4.76 21.59 -13.44
C ARG A 189 6.21 21.26 -13.10
N ASN A 190 6.85 22.06 -12.25
CA ASN A 190 8.25 21.84 -11.83
C ASN A 190 8.41 20.56 -10.99
N GLU A 191 7.40 20.20 -10.20
CA GLU A 191 7.36 18.95 -9.43
C GLU A 191 7.10 17.71 -10.29
N ASN A 192 6.82 17.84 -11.58
CA ASN A 192 6.48 16.72 -12.48
C ASN A 192 5.39 15.80 -11.90
N MET A 193 4.32 16.38 -11.35
CA MET A 193 3.27 15.62 -10.66
C MET A 193 2.63 14.55 -11.55
N SER A 194 2.68 13.30 -11.10
CA SER A 194 2.02 12.18 -11.77
C SER A 194 0.52 12.15 -11.48
N GLU A 195 -0.23 11.28 -12.17
CA GLU A 195 -1.66 11.10 -11.88
C GLU A 195 -1.95 10.72 -10.43
N GLU A 196 -1.09 9.88 -9.87
CA GLU A 196 -1.21 9.44 -8.50
C GLU A 196 -0.95 10.59 -7.52
N ASP A 197 -0.03 11.48 -7.84
CA ASP A 197 0.24 12.68 -7.03
C ASP A 197 -0.95 13.64 -7.05
N PHE A 198 -1.62 13.79 -8.18
CA PHE A 198 -2.86 14.56 -8.26
C PHE A 198 -3.97 13.94 -7.40
N LYS A 199 -4.16 12.62 -7.44
CA LYS A 199 -5.16 11.92 -6.59
C LYS A 199 -4.89 12.15 -5.10
N LYS A 200 -3.64 12.00 -4.67
CA LYS A 200 -3.23 12.28 -3.29
C LYS A 200 -3.40 13.75 -2.94
N LEU A 201 -3.10 14.67 -3.87
CA LEU A 201 -3.31 16.09 -3.68
C LEU A 201 -4.79 16.44 -3.48
N PHE A 202 -5.70 15.81 -4.23
CA PHE A 202 -7.14 15.94 -4.00
C PHE A 202 -7.54 15.48 -2.61
N GLN A 203 -7.03 14.32 -2.16
CA GLN A 203 -7.31 13.81 -0.82
C GLN A 203 -6.78 14.75 0.28
N ALA A 204 -5.53 15.19 0.15
CA ALA A 204 -4.94 16.15 1.08
C ALA A 204 -5.70 17.49 1.11
N THR A 205 -6.17 17.94 -0.04
CA THR A 205 -6.98 19.17 -0.14
C THR A 205 -8.33 18.98 0.56
N ARG A 206 -8.96 17.81 0.43
CA ARG A 206 -10.20 17.49 1.15
C ARG A 206 -9.96 17.52 2.67
N ASN A 207 -8.95 16.80 3.13
CA ASN A 207 -8.59 16.75 4.55
C ASN A 207 -8.25 18.15 5.10
N TYR A 208 -7.49 18.94 4.33
CA TYR A 208 -7.19 20.32 4.69
C TYR A 208 -8.46 21.17 4.78
N ASN A 209 -9.35 21.08 3.79
CA ASN A 209 -10.62 21.82 3.79
C ASN A 209 -11.45 21.50 5.04
N GLU A 210 -11.49 20.24 5.50
CA GLU A 210 -12.16 19.87 6.75
C GLU A 210 -11.58 20.61 7.97
N THR A 211 -10.26 20.79 8.04
CA THR A 211 -9.62 21.54 9.14
C THR A 211 -9.86 23.04 9.12
N VAL A 212 -10.34 23.59 8.00
CA VAL A 212 -10.57 25.03 7.80
C VAL A 212 -12.02 25.37 7.49
N THR A 213 -12.95 24.43 7.71
CA THR A 213 -14.39 24.57 7.37
C THR A 213 -15.03 25.85 7.93
N ASP A 214 -14.67 26.24 9.16
CA ASP A 214 -15.24 27.41 9.85
C ASP A 214 -14.42 28.71 9.67
N ARG A 215 -13.40 28.70 8.80
CA ARG A 215 -12.51 29.86 8.61
C ARG A 215 -12.95 30.69 7.42
N GLU A 216 -12.86 32.01 7.55
CA GLU A 216 -13.01 32.90 6.40
C GLU A 216 -11.95 32.60 5.33
N ILE A 217 -12.33 32.74 4.05
CA ILE A 217 -11.50 32.39 2.88
C ILE A 217 -10.10 33.02 2.93
N LYS A 218 -9.97 34.23 3.48
CA LYS A 218 -8.69 34.96 3.61
C LYS A 218 -7.66 34.25 4.52
N PHE A 219 -8.13 33.43 5.46
CA PHE A 219 -7.29 32.67 6.39
C PHE A 219 -7.00 31.23 5.92
N ILE A 220 -7.62 30.80 4.81
CA ILE A 220 -7.24 29.56 4.12
C ILE A 220 -5.92 29.81 3.41
N LYS A 221 -4.97 28.86 3.46
CA LYS A 221 -3.68 28.99 2.79
C LYS A 221 -3.90 29.30 1.30
N ALA A 222 -3.11 30.21 0.75
CA ALA A 222 -3.07 30.36 -0.70
C ALA A 222 -2.52 29.05 -1.31
N PRO A 223 -2.97 28.66 -2.53
CA PRO A 223 -2.47 27.50 -3.25
C PRO A 223 -0.94 27.33 -3.19
N ILE A 224 -0.19 28.41 -3.44
CA ILE A 224 1.28 28.40 -3.43
C ILE A 224 1.88 28.09 -2.05
N ASN A 225 1.16 28.39 -0.96
CA ASN A 225 1.59 28.10 0.41
C ASN A 225 1.09 26.74 0.91
N PHE A 226 0.13 26.14 0.21
CA PHE A 226 -0.39 24.81 0.49
C PHE A 226 0.42 23.72 -0.22
N LEU A 227 0.78 23.95 -1.49
CA LEU A 227 1.48 22.98 -2.33
C LEU A 227 2.87 22.52 -1.87
N PRO A 228 3.62 23.22 -1.00
CA PRO A 228 4.83 22.67 -0.42
C PRO A 228 4.57 21.69 0.74
N VAL A 229 3.42 21.81 1.41
CA VAL A 229 3.08 21.10 2.67
C VAL A 229 1.88 20.18 2.54
N TRP A 230 1.33 20.02 1.33
CA TRP A 230 0.09 19.27 1.11
C TRP A 230 0.18 17.80 1.60
N LYS A 231 1.38 17.19 1.55
CA LYS A 231 1.61 15.82 2.02
C LYS A 231 1.34 15.64 3.51
N ASP A 232 1.50 16.69 4.31
CA ASP A 232 1.22 16.66 5.75
C ASP A 232 -0.26 16.41 6.04
N PHE A 233 -1.14 16.80 5.11
CA PHE A 233 -2.59 16.63 5.22
C PHE A 233 -3.07 15.26 4.74
N LEU A 234 -2.19 14.34 4.34
CA LEU A 234 -2.56 12.96 3.97
C LEU A 234 -2.87 12.08 5.18
N ARG A 235 -2.32 12.38 6.36
CA ARG A 235 -2.41 11.54 7.57
C ARG A 235 -3.62 11.81 8.47
N ILE A 236 -4.45 12.80 8.15
CA ILE A 236 -5.66 13.09 8.91
C ILE A 236 -6.76 12.16 8.37
N ILE A 237 -6.76 10.92 8.84
CA ILE A 237 -7.92 10.01 8.74
C ILE A 237 -8.70 10.16 10.04
N ASP A 238 -9.98 10.47 9.86
CA ASP A 238 -11.07 10.59 10.82
C ASP A 238 -10.88 9.89 12.19
N LEU A 239 -10.73 10.69 13.26
CA LEU A 239 -10.74 10.23 14.66
C LEU A 239 -12.17 9.92 15.17
N ARG A 240 -13.19 9.91 14.31
CA ARG A 240 -14.60 9.71 14.71
C ARG A 240 -15.05 8.24 14.84
N PHE A 241 -14.13 7.26 14.74
CA PHE A 241 -14.46 5.83 14.84
C PHE A 241 -13.73 5.06 15.96
N PHE A 242 -13.12 5.74 16.93
CA PHE A 242 -12.70 5.09 18.17
C PHE A 242 -13.69 5.41 19.29
N ASP A 243 -14.39 4.37 19.75
CA ASP A 243 -15.19 4.38 20.98
C ASP A 243 -14.43 5.04 22.14
N LEU A 244 -15.05 6.05 22.74
CA LEU A 244 -14.73 6.55 24.08
C LEU A 244 -15.11 5.43 25.08
N PRO A 245 -14.11 4.74 25.68
CA PRO A 245 -13.77 5.05 27.07
C PRO A 245 -12.26 4.87 27.40
N ALA A 246 -11.35 5.14 26.47
CA ALA A 246 -9.89 4.97 26.72
C ALA A 246 -9.12 6.27 27.02
N LEU A 247 -9.78 7.43 27.05
CA LEU A 247 -9.12 8.74 27.29
C LEU A 247 -9.18 9.25 28.75
N ALA A 248 -9.72 8.48 29.69
CA ALA A 248 -9.69 8.83 31.11
C ALA A 248 -8.35 8.53 31.81
N VAL A 249 -7.39 7.92 31.12
CA VAL A 249 -6.11 7.49 31.73
C VAL A 249 -4.93 8.42 31.39
N LEU A 250 -5.07 9.33 30.42
CA LEU A 250 -3.97 10.22 30.00
C LEU A 250 -4.05 11.66 30.53
N PHE A 251 -5.15 12.05 31.19
CA PHE A 251 -5.26 13.34 31.89
C PHE A 251 -6.00 13.21 33.24
N GLY A 252 -5.63 12.19 34.03
CA GLY A 252 -5.99 12.10 35.44
C GLY A 252 -5.17 13.08 36.27
N GLY A 253 -5.55 14.36 36.26
CA GLY A 253 -5.10 15.31 37.27
C GLY A 253 -5.43 14.83 38.68
N ARG A 254 -4.63 15.24 39.65
CA ARG A 254 -5.04 15.17 41.06
C ARG A 254 -4.82 16.52 41.73
N VAL A 255 -5.97 17.09 42.09
CA VAL A 255 -6.29 18.02 43.19
C VAL A 255 -5.57 19.36 43.16
#